data_AF-A0AAN7CLC5-F1
#
_entry.id   AF-A0AAN7CLC5-F1
#
_cell.length_a   1.000
_cell.length_b   1.000
_cell.length_c   1.000
_cell.angle_alpha   90.00
_cell.angle_beta   90.00
_cell.angle_gamma   90.00
#
_symmetry.space_group_name_H-M   'P 1'
#
loop_
_entity.id
_entity.type
_entity.pdbx_description
1 polymer ?
#
loop_
_entity_poly.entity_id
_entity_poly.type
_entity_poly.pdbx_seq_one_letter_code
_entity_poly.pdbx_strand_id
1 'polypeptide(L)'
;VQNFQTLLEPDEVHICLSKLFGVDRYSDLDGHVLVARNPAHLPSDIQRVKAVFKPGLRHLKDVIVFSIKGDVSLAHTLSGGDYDGDIAWVCWDSDTVGNFQNTETKPEDILPPEHVLSSLFDWNITTVGSLSRGAYT
;
A
#
# COMPACT_ATOMS: atom_id res chain seq x y z
N VAL A 1 -7.27 -0.47 3.52
CA VAL A 1 -8.21 -1.61 3.40
C VAL A 1 -8.54 -1.89 1.94
N GLN A 2 -8.89 -3.14 1.59
CA GLN A 2 -9.22 -3.52 0.21
C GLN A 2 -10.68 -3.22 -0.15
N ASN A 3 -10.91 -2.75 -1.38
CA ASN A 3 -12.25 -2.55 -1.93
C ASN A 3 -12.84 -3.82 -2.57
N PHE A 4 -13.64 -4.59 -1.85
CA PHE A 4 -14.29 -5.81 -2.39
C PHE A 4 -15.42 -5.53 -3.39
N GLN A 5 -15.83 -4.27 -3.58
CA GLN A 5 -16.97 -3.89 -4.43
C GLN A 5 -16.55 -3.37 -5.82
N THR A 6 -15.25 -3.43 -6.16
CA THR A 6 -14.68 -3.01 -7.47
C THR A 6 -15.02 -1.58 -7.93
N LEU A 7 -15.47 -0.71 -7.00
CA LEU A 7 -15.92 0.65 -7.28
C LEU A 7 -14.79 1.66 -7.63
N LEU A 8 -13.55 1.31 -7.32
CA LEU A 8 -12.36 2.13 -7.60
C LEU A 8 -11.66 1.60 -8.85
N GLU A 9 -11.17 2.49 -9.70
CA GLU A 9 -10.26 2.14 -10.80
C GLU A 9 -8.81 1.97 -10.30
N PRO A 10 -7.88 1.43 -11.12
CA PRO A 10 -6.45 1.50 -10.79
C PRO A 10 -6.04 2.94 -10.45
N ASP A 11 -5.14 3.10 -9.47
CA ASP A 11 -4.67 4.39 -8.95
C ASP A 11 -5.74 5.31 -8.35
N GLU A 12 -6.97 4.81 -8.13
CA GLU A 12 -7.99 5.48 -7.33
C GLU A 12 -8.00 4.96 -5.89
N VAL A 13 -8.11 5.89 -4.94
CA VAL A 13 -8.31 5.60 -3.51
C VAL A 13 -9.55 6.30 -2.99
N HIS A 14 -10.18 5.74 -1.95
CA HIS A 14 -11.29 6.37 -1.25
C HIS A 14 -10.90 6.72 0.18
N ILE A 15 -11.17 7.95 0.59
CA ILE A 15 -10.94 8.43 1.96
C ILE A 15 -12.16 9.22 2.41
N CYS A 16 -12.81 8.74 3.47
CA CYS A 16 -13.94 9.37 4.12
C CYS A 16 -13.63 9.52 5.60
N LEU A 17 -13.71 10.74 6.12
CA LEU A 17 -13.41 11.05 7.52
C LEU A 17 -14.71 11.08 8.34
N SER A 18 -14.66 10.53 9.55
CA SER A 18 -15.83 10.55 10.45
C SER A 18 -16.14 11.93 10.99
N LYS A 19 -15.13 12.81 11.04
CA LYS A 19 -15.21 14.19 11.52
C LYS A 19 -14.57 15.12 10.50
N LEU A 20 -15.03 16.36 10.50
CA LEU A 20 -14.42 17.42 9.71
C LEU A 20 -12.98 17.63 10.17
N PHE A 21 -12.04 17.60 9.24
CA PHE A 21 -10.61 17.71 9.51
C PHE A 21 -10.00 18.95 8.83
N GLY A 22 -9.05 19.58 9.51
CA GLY A 22 -8.33 20.75 9.01
C GLY A 22 -9.15 22.05 9.03
N VAL A 23 -8.52 23.13 8.55
CA VAL A 23 -9.08 24.49 8.54
C VAL A 23 -10.27 24.58 7.58
N ASP A 24 -10.18 23.89 6.44
CA ASP A 24 -11.22 23.88 5.40
C ASP A 24 -12.33 22.84 5.65
N ARG A 25 -12.26 22.12 6.77
CA ARG A 25 -13.28 21.16 7.23
C ARG A 25 -13.61 20.10 6.17
N TYR A 26 -12.62 19.29 5.81
CA TYR A 26 -12.81 18.18 4.89
C TYR A 26 -13.56 17.02 5.56
N SER A 27 -14.59 16.49 4.91
CA SER A 27 -15.22 15.20 5.26
C SER A 27 -14.89 14.10 4.25
N ASP A 28 -14.76 14.47 2.98
CA ASP A 28 -14.54 13.57 1.86
C ASP A 28 -13.40 14.17 1.03
N LEU A 29 -12.31 13.43 0.83
CA LEU A 29 -11.18 13.91 0.01
C LEU A 29 -11.44 13.60 -1.46
N ASP A 30 -11.15 14.59 -2.32
CA ASP A 30 -11.17 14.48 -3.77
C ASP A 30 -9.94 15.18 -4.36
N GLY A 31 -9.39 14.63 -5.43
CA GLY A 31 -8.18 15.14 -6.10
C GLY A 31 -6.94 14.28 -5.86
N HIS A 32 -5.75 14.81 -6.18
CA HIS A 32 -4.51 14.04 -6.04
C HIS A 32 -4.01 14.04 -4.60
N VAL A 33 -3.51 12.88 -4.17
CA VAL A 33 -2.88 12.68 -2.86
C VAL A 33 -1.61 11.85 -3.00
N LEU A 34 -0.69 11.99 -2.05
CA LEU A 34 0.41 11.05 -1.87
C LEU A 34 0.02 10.02 -0.84
N VAL A 35 0.37 8.76 -1.10
CA VAL A 35 0.30 7.66 -0.15
C VAL A 35 1.67 7.03 0.00
N ALA A 36 2.04 6.68 1.23
CA ALA A 36 3.30 6.01 1.53
C ALA A 36 3.13 5.08 2.73
N ARG A 37 4.04 4.14 2.90
CA ARG A 37 4.20 3.38 4.13
C ARG A 37 5.55 3.74 4.76
N ASN A 38 5.62 3.76 6.08
CA ASN A 38 6.88 3.98 6.78
C ASN A 38 7.47 2.63 7.21
N PRO A 39 8.73 2.32 6.87
CA PRO A 39 9.68 3.13 6.10
C PRO A 39 9.45 3.11 4.58
N ALA A 40 9.84 4.21 3.92
CA ALA A 40 9.89 4.33 2.46
C ALA A 40 11.38 4.41 2.04
N HIS A 41 11.87 3.37 1.38
CA HIS A 41 13.26 3.21 0.98
C HIS A 41 13.48 3.46 -0.51
N LEU A 42 12.56 3.01 -1.35
CA LEU A 42 12.61 3.24 -2.79
C LEU A 42 11.90 4.55 -3.15
N PRO A 43 12.31 5.23 -4.23
CA PRO A 43 11.54 6.36 -4.77
C PRO A 43 10.09 5.99 -5.10
N SER A 44 9.84 4.73 -5.46
CA SER A 44 8.51 4.19 -5.74
C SER A 44 7.71 3.79 -4.48
N ASP A 45 8.29 3.83 -3.27
CA ASP A 45 7.55 3.53 -2.04
C ASP A 45 6.55 4.64 -1.67
N ILE A 46 6.62 5.79 -2.34
CA ILE A 46 5.65 6.88 -2.28
C ILE A 46 4.93 6.95 -3.63
N GLN A 47 3.60 6.92 -3.59
CA GLN A 47 2.77 6.94 -4.79
C GLN A 47 1.80 8.11 -4.76
N ARG A 48 1.79 8.88 -5.85
CA ARG A 48 0.76 9.87 -6.15
C ARG A 48 -0.41 9.17 -6.82
N VAL A 49 -1.57 9.24 -6.18
CA VAL A 49 -2.82 8.59 -6.60
C VAL A 49 -3.96 9.60 -6.60
N LYS A 50 -5.14 9.19 -7.07
CA LYS A 50 -6.34 10.03 -7.08
C LYS A 50 -7.29 9.60 -5.97
N ALA A 51 -7.51 10.47 -5.00
CA ALA A 51 -8.63 10.35 -4.07
C ALA A 51 -9.94 10.62 -4.83
N VAL A 52 -10.87 9.66 -4.78
CA VAL A 52 -12.19 9.76 -5.42
C VAL A 52 -13.25 9.32 -4.42
N PHE A 53 -14.19 10.21 -4.16
CA PHE A 53 -15.33 9.88 -3.33
C PHE A 53 -16.28 8.91 -4.07
N LYS A 54 -16.51 7.71 -3.49
CA LYS A 54 -17.48 6.73 -4.01
C LYS A 54 -18.62 6.60 -2.98
N PRO A 55 -19.86 6.98 -3.31
CA PRO A 55 -20.99 6.91 -2.37
C PRO A 55 -21.20 5.52 -1.76
N GLY A 56 -20.95 4.45 -2.52
CA GLY A 56 -21.06 3.06 -2.04
C GLY A 56 -20.08 2.72 -0.91
N LEU A 57 -18.97 3.45 -0.79
CA LEU A 57 -17.95 3.27 0.24
C LEU A 57 -18.08 4.23 1.43
N ARG A 58 -19.08 5.13 1.45
CA ARG A 58 -19.23 6.19 2.47
C ARG A 58 -19.28 5.68 3.92
N HIS A 59 -19.69 4.43 4.12
CA HIS A 59 -19.75 3.78 5.42
C HIS A 59 -18.36 3.41 5.98
N LEU A 60 -17.35 3.28 5.12
CA LEU A 60 -15.95 3.05 5.49
C LEU A 60 -15.31 4.39 5.84
N LYS A 61 -15.22 4.66 7.15
CA LYS A 61 -14.71 5.91 7.69
C LYS A 61 -13.37 5.70 8.37
N ASP A 62 -12.55 6.75 8.38
CA ASP A 62 -11.24 6.81 9.03
C ASP A 62 -10.27 5.72 8.53
N VAL A 63 -10.49 5.27 7.30
CA VAL A 63 -9.66 4.30 6.57
C VAL A 63 -9.46 4.79 5.15
N ILE A 64 -8.31 4.43 4.57
CA ILE A 64 -8.08 4.55 3.14
C ILE A 64 -8.43 3.22 2.45
N VAL A 65 -9.27 3.29 1.42
CA VAL A 65 -9.64 2.13 0.62
C VAL A 65 -8.84 2.15 -0.68
N PHE A 66 -8.08 1.09 -0.93
CA PHE A 66 -7.33 0.92 -2.17
C PHE A 66 -8.13 0.10 -3.18
N SER A 67 -7.89 0.37 -4.46
CA SER A 67 -8.41 -0.46 -5.54
C SER A 67 -7.85 -1.87 -5.48
N ILE A 68 -8.68 -2.84 -5.89
CA ILE A 68 -8.28 -4.24 -6.10
C ILE A 68 -8.06 -4.55 -7.59
N LYS A 69 -8.16 -3.53 -8.43
CA LYS A 69 -7.87 -3.62 -9.87
C LYS A 69 -6.41 -3.25 -10.13
N GLY A 70 -5.90 -3.68 -11.29
CA GLY A 70 -4.50 -3.49 -11.69
C GLY A 70 -3.68 -4.76 -11.48
N ASP A 71 -2.43 -4.72 -11.97
CA ASP A 71 -1.54 -5.89 -11.95
C ASP A 71 -0.88 -6.10 -10.58
N VAL A 72 -0.57 -5.00 -9.89
CA VAL A 72 0.06 -4.98 -8.57
C VAL A 72 -0.80 -4.16 -7.63
N SER A 73 -1.05 -4.67 -6.42
CA SER A 73 -1.82 -3.94 -5.42
C SER A 73 -1.06 -2.71 -4.94
N LEU A 74 -1.77 -1.59 -4.74
CA LEU A 74 -1.13 -0.34 -4.29
C LEU A 74 -0.37 -0.53 -2.97
N ALA A 75 -0.90 -1.29 -2.00
CA ALA A 75 -0.22 -1.56 -0.73
C ALA A 75 1.16 -2.22 -0.93
N HIS A 76 1.27 -3.15 -1.88
CA HIS A 76 2.54 -3.82 -2.20
C HIS A 76 3.57 -2.83 -2.76
N THR A 77 3.14 -1.87 -3.57
CA THR A 77 4.02 -0.80 -4.06
C THR A 77 4.54 0.11 -2.94
N LEU A 78 3.84 0.18 -1.79
CA LEU A 78 4.26 0.97 -0.64
C LEU A 78 5.21 0.15 0.27
N SER A 79 6.45 -0.04 -0.20
CA SER A 79 7.50 -0.77 0.51
C SER A 79 7.13 -2.23 0.82
N GLY A 80 6.48 -2.92 -0.12
CA GLY A 80 6.09 -4.33 0.03
C GLY A 80 4.97 -4.58 1.03
N GLY A 81 4.16 -3.57 1.36
CA GLY A 81 3.09 -3.66 2.33
C GLY A 81 1.90 -4.52 1.89
N ASP A 82 0.97 -4.73 2.80
CA ASP A 82 -0.29 -5.41 2.53
C ASP A 82 -1.47 -4.78 3.31
N TYR A 83 -2.44 -5.57 3.75
CA TYR A 83 -3.66 -5.10 4.41
C TYR A 83 -3.92 -5.82 5.75
N ASP A 84 -2.90 -6.42 6.36
CA ASP A 84 -3.00 -7.16 7.62
C ASP A 84 -3.02 -6.27 8.88
N GLY A 85 -2.79 -4.96 8.70
CA GLY A 85 -2.66 -3.98 9.78
C GLY A 85 -1.87 -2.72 9.38
N ASP A 86 -1.26 -2.72 8.20
CA ASP A 86 -0.52 -1.58 7.66
C ASP A 86 -1.32 -0.26 7.65
N ILE A 87 -0.64 0.81 8.04
CA ILE A 87 -1.16 2.18 8.05
C ILE A 87 -0.42 2.99 6.99
N ALA A 88 -1.19 3.58 6.07
CA ALA A 88 -0.65 4.49 5.08
C ALA A 88 -0.50 5.90 5.67
N TRP A 89 0.66 6.51 5.45
CA TRP A 89 0.78 7.96 5.48
C TRP A 89 0.07 8.54 4.26
N VAL A 90 -0.77 9.53 4.46
CA VAL A 90 -1.53 10.20 3.39
C VAL A 90 -1.29 11.70 3.46
N CYS A 91 -0.93 12.30 2.34
CA CYS A 91 -0.73 13.74 2.22
C CYS A 91 -1.53 14.31 1.05
N TRP A 92 -2.29 15.36 1.32
CA TRP A 92 -3.09 16.08 0.34
C TRP A 92 -2.70 17.58 0.26
N ASP A 93 -1.54 17.93 0.80
CA ASP A 93 -0.97 19.27 0.65
C ASP A 93 -0.67 19.55 -0.82
N SER A 94 -1.26 20.60 -1.38
CA SER A 94 -1.24 20.87 -2.82
C SER A 94 0.16 21.13 -3.36
N ASP A 95 1.01 21.78 -2.57
CA ASP A 95 2.37 22.12 -2.98
C ASP A 95 3.24 20.87 -3.02
N THR A 96 3.15 20.03 -1.99
CA THR A 96 3.88 18.76 -1.92
C THR A 96 3.41 17.79 -3.02
N VAL A 97 2.09 17.62 -3.16
CA VAL A 97 1.49 16.71 -4.16
C VAL A 97 1.77 17.19 -5.58
N GLY A 98 1.63 18.49 -5.83
CA GLY A 98 1.77 19.10 -7.15
C GLY A 98 3.17 18.92 -7.74
N ASN A 99 4.20 18.92 -6.89
CA ASN A 99 5.60 18.76 -7.29
C ASN A 99 6.08 17.30 -7.36
N PHE A 100 5.26 16.33 -6.93
CA PHE A 100 5.63 14.92 -6.94
C PHE A 100 5.25 14.21 -8.24
N GLN A 101 6.14 13.35 -8.72
CA GLN A 101 5.94 12.48 -9.89
C GLN A 101 6.25 11.03 -9.52
N ASN A 102 5.39 10.10 -9.94
CA ASN A 102 5.62 8.69 -9.68
C ASN A 102 6.86 8.20 -10.41
N THR A 103 7.60 7.32 -9.73
CA THR A 103 8.72 6.57 -10.32
C THR A 103 8.27 5.12 -10.51
N GLU A 104 8.49 4.58 -11.70
CA GLU A 104 8.27 3.16 -11.96
C GLU A 104 9.33 2.33 -11.23
N THR A 105 8.90 1.24 -10.60
CA THR A 105 9.82 0.31 -9.95
C THR A 105 10.44 -0.60 -11.02
N LYS A 106 11.77 -0.66 -11.08
CA LYS A 106 12.45 -1.64 -11.93
C LYS A 106 12.76 -2.91 -11.12
N PRO A 107 12.82 -4.09 -11.76
CA PRO A 107 13.14 -5.33 -11.06
C PRO A 107 14.44 -5.26 -10.24
N GLU A 108 15.45 -4.57 -10.77
CA GLU A 108 16.74 -4.36 -10.11
C GLU A 108 16.67 -3.50 -8.84
N ASP A 109 15.62 -2.69 -8.67
CA ASP A 109 15.43 -1.85 -7.48
C ASP A 109 14.86 -2.66 -6.30
N ILE A 110 14.13 -3.75 -6.59
CA ILE A 110 13.40 -4.53 -5.58
C ILE A 110 14.31 -5.57 -4.93
N LEU A 111 15.09 -6.29 -5.74
CA LEU A 111 15.91 -7.40 -5.27
C LEU A 111 17.24 -7.45 -6.02
N PRO A 112 18.37 -7.70 -5.31
CA PRO A 112 19.61 -8.03 -5.97
C PRO A 112 19.47 -9.39 -6.69
N PRO A 113 20.35 -9.69 -7.65
CA PRO A 113 20.30 -10.96 -8.38
C PRO A 113 20.21 -12.19 -7.46
N GLU A 114 19.45 -13.20 -7.87
CA GLU A 114 19.14 -14.38 -7.04
C GLU A 114 20.39 -15.08 -6.46
N HIS A 115 21.48 -15.13 -7.23
CA HIS A 115 22.75 -15.71 -6.78
C HIS A 115 23.37 -14.94 -5.60
N VAL A 116 23.13 -13.62 -5.51
CA VAL A 116 23.55 -12.80 -4.37
C VAL A 116 22.66 -13.11 -3.17
N LEU A 117 21.33 -13.11 -3.35
CA LEU A 117 20.37 -13.37 -2.28
C LEU A 117 20.58 -14.72 -1.61
N SER A 118 20.71 -15.77 -2.40
CA SER A 118 20.91 -17.15 -1.91
C SER A 118 22.24 -17.34 -1.18
N SER A 119 23.25 -16.49 -1.44
CA SER A 119 24.51 -16.51 -0.70
C SER A 119 24.48 -15.73 0.62
N LEU A 120 23.57 -14.76 0.75
CA LEU A 120 23.45 -13.88 1.92
C LEU A 120 22.37 -14.32 2.90
N PHE A 121 21.31 -14.96 2.40
CA PHE A 121 20.16 -15.39 3.19
C PHE A 121 20.03 -16.91 3.16
N ASP A 122 20.06 -17.52 4.35
CA ASP A 122 19.75 -18.93 4.54
C ASP A 122 18.32 -19.08 5.08
N TRP A 123 17.44 -19.66 4.27
CA TRP A 123 16.02 -19.84 4.60
C TRP A 123 15.79 -21.20 5.27
N ASN A 124 15.54 -21.20 6.57
CA ASN A 124 15.14 -22.43 7.26
C ASN A 124 13.66 -22.74 7.04
N ILE A 125 13.39 -23.69 6.15
CA ILE A 125 12.04 -24.15 5.80
C ILE A 125 11.62 -25.43 6.52
N THR A 126 12.30 -25.81 7.61
CA THR A 126 11.96 -27.01 8.38
C THR A 126 10.52 -26.93 8.89
N THR A 127 9.73 -27.94 8.54
CA THR A 127 8.31 -28.00 8.93
C THR A 127 8.12 -28.70 10.27
N VAL A 128 7.01 -28.43 10.95
CA VAL A 128 6.61 -29.17 12.16
C VAL A 128 6.52 -30.67 11.88
N GLY A 129 6.00 -31.06 10.70
CA GLY A 129 5.90 -32.45 10.28
C GLY A 129 7.25 -33.15 10.08
N SER A 130 8.31 -32.43 9.69
CA SER A 130 9.67 -33.01 9.62
C SER A 130 10.30 -33.22 11.00
N LEU A 131 9.94 -32.39 11.99
CA LEU A 131 10.43 -32.54 13.37
C LEU A 131 9.74 -33.71 14.08
N SER A 132 8.44 -33.90 13.86
CA SER A 132 7.68 -34.97 14.52
C SER A 132 8.05 -36.37 14.03
N ARG A 133 8.53 -36.52 12.78
CA ARG A 133 8.98 -37.81 12.23
C ARG A 133 10.22 -38.41 12.93
N GLY A 134 10.99 -37.60 13.67
CA GLY A 134 12.13 -38.07 14.46
C GLY A 134 11.78 -38.50 15.90
N ALA A 135 10.55 -38.27 16.36
CA ALA A 135 10.12 -38.57 17.74
C ALA A 135 9.37 -39.92 17.88
N TYR A 136 9.12 -40.62 16.76
CA TYR A 136 8.41 -41.91 16.71
C TYR A 136 9.28 -43.06 16.15
N THR A 137 10.59 -43.00 16.38
CA THR A 137 11.53 -44.12 16.12
C THR A 137 12.18 -44.57 17.41
#